data_AF-A0A935GWC1-F1
#
_entry.id   AF-A0A935GWC1-F1
#
_cell.length_a   1.000
_cell.length_b   1.000
_cell.length_c   1.000
_cell.angle_alpha   90.00
_cell.angle_beta   90.00
_cell.angle_gamma   90.00
#
_symmetry.space_group_name_H-M   'P 1'
#
loop_
_entity.id
_entity.type
_entity.pdbx_description
1 polymer ?
#
loop_
_entity_poly.entity_id
_entity_poly.type
_entity_poly.pdbx_seq_one_letter_code
_entity_poly.pdbx_strand_id
1 'polypeptide(L)'
;MATTQSYTVAGTLRDDVFVPSANNLYQGGGGSDTYIITPFTLSSGVTARVIDTEGTNVIQLVDGMTIASSTFYKTALQLTLSTGAIVQILGADKFSFQVGANVTSGDTATSQTYAEFAATLGASVPTGSTPVSGTANFVVPSSGGGGTNPFTVVDLGSTAVTATSAAEEFRYDFSIVNGRATKAGDGEVTITGFDASKDKLVFVNITDSTTYTEAQFMALAGVVISGDPFNNNTTIYLDPNAGVSGGVTLAGIQDAGLAQIVLETKTSGGGSTTTPTYAVAAHAASHNEGASATFMVTTTNVANGTVLNYTLSGTGITAADVTGGALSGTVTINNGTGTISVPLAADVTTEGDETLIVTVNGKAASTTIKDTSVASGVKTVDLSTGTVAATTDAENFVYDYKMVNGRPTKAGDGEVTITGFDVAQDKLVFNDIGTGTVYTKAQFLALAGVVASDDPFSGKATIYLDPDAGVLGGVGLTGVSTSSIAIETTA
;
A
#
# COMPACT_ATOMS: atom_id res chain seq x y z
N MET A 1 -5.36 30.36 11.52
CA MET A 1 -6.11 29.24 12.14
C MET A 1 -7.58 29.50 11.90
N ALA A 2 -8.21 28.77 10.98
CA ALA A 2 -9.66 28.87 10.79
C ALA A 2 -10.32 28.18 11.99
N THR A 3 -11.08 28.94 12.78
CA THR A 3 -11.92 28.38 13.83
C THR A 3 -12.99 27.52 13.16
N THR A 4 -12.99 26.21 13.41
CA THR A 4 -14.04 25.31 12.93
C THR A 4 -15.36 25.71 13.60
N GLN A 5 -16.19 26.46 12.86
CA GLN A 5 -17.48 26.94 13.32
C GLN A 5 -18.41 25.75 13.57
N SER A 6 -18.99 25.66 14.77
CA SER A 6 -19.98 24.65 15.15
C SER A 6 -21.38 25.25 15.07
N TYR A 7 -22.31 24.57 14.40
CA TYR A 7 -23.71 24.98 14.30
C TYR A 7 -24.62 24.07 15.10
N THR A 8 -25.80 24.59 15.48
CA THR A 8 -26.91 23.78 15.99
C THR A 8 -27.84 23.41 14.84
N VAL A 9 -28.09 22.13 14.67
CA VAL A 9 -29.09 21.57 13.75
C VAL A 9 -30.27 21.13 14.61
N ALA A 10 -31.37 21.88 14.52
CA ALA A 10 -32.59 21.60 15.27
C ALA A 10 -33.58 20.80 14.42
N GLY A 11 -34.18 19.78 15.02
CA GLY A 11 -35.30 19.03 14.48
C GLY A 11 -36.63 19.70 14.74
N THR A 12 -37.69 18.95 14.48
CA THR A 12 -39.07 19.39 14.46
C THR A 12 -39.84 18.84 15.67
N LEU A 13 -41.17 18.77 15.57
CA LEU A 13 -42.04 18.11 16.56
C LEU A 13 -42.56 16.76 16.03
N ARG A 14 -41.93 16.24 14.98
CA ARG A 14 -42.27 14.99 14.28
C ARG A 14 -41.00 14.15 14.15
N ASP A 15 -41.18 12.90 13.77
CA ASP A 15 -40.08 11.96 13.53
C ASP A 15 -39.16 12.47 12.40
N ASP A 16 -37.92 12.77 12.75
CA ASP A 16 -36.88 13.29 11.89
C ASP A 16 -35.76 12.25 11.66
N VAL A 17 -35.07 12.38 10.52
CA VAL A 17 -33.88 11.57 10.19
C VAL A 17 -32.68 12.49 10.03
N PHE A 18 -31.69 12.31 10.89
CA PHE A 18 -30.44 13.05 10.87
C PHE A 18 -29.30 12.20 10.32
N VAL A 19 -28.50 12.81 9.46
CA VAL A 19 -27.19 12.28 9.05
C VAL A 19 -26.12 13.26 9.54
N PRO A 20 -25.55 13.05 10.73
CA PRO A 20 -24.57 13.97 11.28
C PRO A 20 -23.37 14.18 10.34
N SER A 21 -23.02 15.44 10.14
CA SER A 21 -21.88 15.92 9.37
C SER A 21 -21.19 17.08 10.11
N ALA A 22 -19.85 17.12 10.08
CA ALA A 22 -19.05 18.18 10.72
C ALA A 22 -19.19 18.32 12.26
N ASN A 23 -18.62 19.40 12.82
CA ASN A 23 -18.50 19.68 14.26
C ASN A 23 -19.77 20.30 14.88
N ASN A 24 -20.94 19.73 14.54
CA ASN A 24 -22.26 20.31 14.86
C ASN A 24 -22.92 19.65 16.09
N LEU A 25 -23.89 20.37 16.66
CA LEU A 25 -24.81 19.89 17.68
C LEU A 25 -26.17 19.58 17.04
N TYR A 26 -26.61 18.33 17.11
CA TYR A 26 -27.88 17.83 16.60
C TYR A 26 -28.88 17.69 17.75
N GLN A 27 -30.02 18.38 17.63
CA GLN A 27 -31.12 18.33 18.58
C GLN A 27 -32.35 17.78 17.87
N GLY A 28 -32.92 16.66 18.33
CA GLY A 28 -34.07 16.02 17.68
C GLY A 28 -35.36 16.84 17.76
N GLY A 29 -35.51 17.61 18.84
CA GLY A 29 -36.76 18.30 19.11
C GLY A 29 -37.71 17.34 19.80
N GLY A 30 -38.90 17.13 19.25
CA GLY A 30 -39.82 16.10 19.73
C GLY A 30 -40.24 15.18 18.59
N GLY A 31 -40.60 13.94 18.89
CA GLY A 31 -40.78 12.90 17.86
C GLY A 31 -39.92 11.69 18.19
N SER A 32 -39.99 10.64 17.38
CA SER A 32 -39.09 9.48 17.47
C SER A 32 -38.07 9.56 16.35
N ASP A 33 -36.88 10.06 16.66
CA ASP A 33 -35.90 10.47 15.66
C ASP A 33 -34.83 9.41 15.41
N THR A 34 -34.29 9.38 14.19
CA THR A 34 -33.24 8.45 13.77
C THR A 34 -31.95 9.19 13.40
N TYR A 35 -30.83 8.76 13.96
CA TYR A 35 -29.51 9.35 13.70
C TYR A 35 -28.59 8.32 13.05
N ILE A 36 -28.17 8.58 11.81
CA ILE A 36 -27.36 7.65 11.01
C ILE A 36 -25.89 8.04 11.11
N ILE A 37 -25.12 7.24 11.83
CA ILE A 37 -23.68 7.42 12.02
C ILE A 37 -22.94 6.70 10.91
N THR A 38 -22.19 7.48 10.12
CA THR A 38 -21.48 6.98 8.94
C THR A 38 -20.12 7.64 8.77
N PRO A 39 -19.07 6.89 8.35
CA PRO A 39 -17.75 7.46 8.13
C PRO A 39 -17.70 8.35 6.87
N PHE A 40 -18.72 8.27 6.01
CA PHE A 40 -18.80 9.06 4.77
C PHE A 40 -19.10 10.55 5.02
N THR A 41 -19.84 10.87 6.08
CA THR A 41 -20.16 12.26 6.46
C THR A 41 -19.36 12.75 7.67
N LEU A 42 -18.74 11.84 8.41
CA LEU A 42 -17.93 12.12 9.60
C LEU A 42 -16.48 11.68 9.38
N SER A 43 -15.63 12.61 8.97
CA SER A 43 -14.20 12.42 8.78
C SER A 43 -13.38 13.56 9.39
N SER A 44 -12.05 13.39 9.46
CA SER A 44 -11.10 14.50 9.66
C SER A 44 -11.16 15.18 11.05
N GLY A 45 -11.32 14.42 12.13
CA GLY A 45 -11.17 14.93 13.50
C GLY A 45 -12.32 15.80 14.02
N VAL A 46 -13.48 15.78 13.36
CA VAL A 46 -14.68 16.52 13.79
C VAL A 46 -15.35 15.87 15.00
N THR A 47 -16.08 16.64 15.81
CA THR A 47 -16.92 16.10 16.90
C THR A 47 -18.40 16.42 16.65
N ALA A 48 -19.19 15.41 16.27
CA ALA A 48 -20.65 15.53 16.20
C ALA A 48 -21.26 15.24 17.58
N ARG A 49 -22.18 16.10 18.04
CA ARG A 49 -22.88 15.94 19.31
C ARG A 49 -24.37 15.72 19.07
N VAL A 50 -24.97 14.72 19.69
CA VAL A 50 -26.40 14.42 19.62
C VAL A 50 -27.02 14.61 21.00
N ILE A 51 -28.12 15.37 21.07
CA ILE A 51 -28.92 15.55 22.28
C ILE A 51 -30.39 15.43 21.89
N ASP A 52 -31.01 14.34 22.34
CA ASP A 52 -32.41 14.11 22.06
C ASP A 52 -32.99 13.16 23.10
N THR A 53 -33.90 13.70 23.92
CA THR A 53 -34.36 13.04 25.14
C THR A 53 -35.87 12.87 25.21
N GLU A 54 -36.57 13.24 24.14
CA GLU A 54 -38.02 13.13 23.99
C GLU A 54 -38.33 12.12 22.89
N GLY A 55 -39.36 11.29 23.09
CA GLY A 55 -39.73 10.21 22.16
C GLY A 55 -38.82 8.98 22.16
N THR A 56 -38.94 8.14 21.13
CA THR A 56 -38.21 6.85 21.01
C THR A 56 -37.12 6.98 19.95
N ASN A 57 -35.94 7.42 20.37
CA ASN A 57 -34.88 7.78 19.44
C ASN A 57 -33.93 6.61 19.14
N VAL A 58 -33.43 6.56 17.91
CA VAL A 58 -32.61 5.45 17.40
C VAL A 58 -31.28 5.99 16.87
N ILE A 59 -30.17 5.39 17.32
CA ILE A 59 -28.85 5.55 16.69
C ILE A 59 -28.62 4.37 15.76
N GLN A 60 -28.45 4.62 14.46
CA GLN A 60 -28.05 3.62 13.48
C GLN A 60 -26.57 3.74 13.17
N LEU A 61 -25.85 2.63 13.25
CA LEU A 61 -24.45 2.53 12.83
C LEU A 61 -24.41 1.77 11.52
N VAL A 62 -23.91 2.42 10.47
CA VAL A 62 -23.91 1.81 9.14
C VAL A 62 -22.90 0.68 9.02
N ASP A 63 -23.24 -0.26 8.14
CA ASP A 63 -22.50 -1.46 7.82
C ASP A 63 -21.03 -1.20 7.48
N GLY A 64 -20.15 -2.08 7.97
CA GLY A 64 -18.72 -2.08 7.64
C GLY A 64 -17.92 -0.92 8.25
N MET A 65 -18.56 0.02 8.94
CA MET A 65 -17.84 1.09 9.64
C MET A 65 -17.01 0.52 10.79
N THR A 66 -15.80 1.05 11.00
CA THR A 66 -14.97 0.71 12.16
C THR A 66 -15.07 1.79 13.23
N ILE A 67 -15.43 1.38 14.44
CA ILE A 67 -15.35 2.17 15.68
C ILE A 67 -13.97 1.91 16.28
N ALA A 68 -13.04 2.87 16.11
CA ALA A 68 -11.68 2.78 16.63
C ALA A 68 -11.68 2.63 18.17
N SER A 69 -12.55 3.36 18.87
CA SER A 69 -12.77 3.20 20.31
C SER A 69 -14.15 3.67 20.74
N SER A 70 -14.66 3.08 21.81
CA SER A 70 -15.92 3.49 22.45
C SER A 70 -15.71 3.71 23.94
N THR A 71 -16.34 4.74 24.49
CA THR A 71 -16.29 5.08 25.91
C THR A 71 -17.71 5.31 26.43
N PHE A 72 -18.10 4.49 27.39
CA PHE A 72 -19.42 4.48 27.99
C PHE A 72 -19.40 5.21 29.33
N TYR A 73 -20.33 6.13 29.49
CA TYR A 73 -20.69 6.77 30.76
C TYR A 73 -22.08 6.30 31.18
N LYS A 74 -22.52 6.62 32.40
CA LYS A 74 -23.83 6.21 32.92
C LYS A 74 -24.99 6.63 32.01
N THR A 75 -24.93 7.83 31.44
CA THR A 75 -26.00 8.43 30.62
C THR A 75 -25.46 9.08 29.34
N ALA A 76 -24.24 8.72 28.91
CA ALA A 76 -23.63 9.32 27.72
C ALA A 76 -22.65 8.35 27.07
N LEU A 77 -22.48 8.48 25.76
CA LEU A 77 -21.62 7.64 24.94
C LEU A 77 -20.70 8.52 24.09
N GLN A 78 -19.43 8.12 24.00
CA GLN A 78 -18.51 8.64 23.00
C GLN A 78 -18.00 7.51 22.11
N LEU A 79 -18.12 7.68 20.80
CA LEU A 79 -17.51 6.82 19.79
C LEU A 79 -16.43 7.60 19.05
N THR A 80 -15.27 6.98 18.87
CA THR A 80 -14.22 7.45 17.95
C THR A 80 -14.23 6.53 16.74
N LEU A 81 -14.45 7.08 15.55
CA LEU A 81 -14.47 6.33 14.30
C LEU A 81 -13.04 6.14 13.77
N SER A 82 -12.82 5.16 12.89
CA SER A 82 -11.52 4.96 12.21
C SER A 82 -11.09 6.16 11.36
N THR A 83 -12.03 7.01 10.96
CA THR A 83 -11.77 8.29 10.27
C THR A 83 -11.20 9.39 11.18
N GLY A 84 -11.08 9.13 12.48
CA GLY A 84 -10.71 10.08 13.51
C GLY A 84 -11.84 11.01 13.98
N ALA A 85 -13.04 10.91 13.39
CA ALA A 85 -14.20 11.65 13.85
C ALA A 85 -14.73 11.11 15.19
N ILE A 86 -15.31 11.99 15.99
CA ILE A 86 -15.90 11.68 17.30
C ILE A 86 -17.41 11.91 17.24
N VAL A 87 -18.17 10.97 17.77
CA VAL A 87 -19.62 11.09 17.98
C VAL A 87 -19.88 11.03 19.48
N GLN A 88 -20.55 12.05 20.01
CA GLN A 88 -20.96 12.13 21.40
C GLN A 88 -22.47 12.15 21.50
N ILE A 89 -23.05 11.17 22.18
CA ILE A 89 -24.49 11.08 22.41
C ILE A 89 -24.73 11.36 23.89
N LEU A 90 -25.39 12.48 24.18
CA LEU A 90 -25.74 12.89 25.53
C LEU A 90 -27.17 12.41 25.83
N GLY A 91 -27.36 11.71 26.95
CA GLY A 91 -28.59 10.99 27.25
C GLY A 91 -28.68 9.64 26.54
N ALA A 92 -27.54 8.97 26.28
CA ALA A 92 -27.46 7.71 25.54
C ALA A 92 -28.33 6.58 26.11
N ASP A 93 -28.64 6.62 27.41
CA ASP A 93 -29.56 5.70 28.09
C ASP A 93 -31.03 5.84 27.66
N LYS A 94 -31.37 6.91 26.94
CA LYS A 94 -32.71 7.15 26.36
C LYS A 94 -32.81 6.78 24.88
N PHE A 95 -31.71 6.34 24.26
CA PHE A 95 -31.70 5.90 22.87
C PHE A 95 -31.75 4.38 22.79
N SER A 96 -32.27 3.89 21.67
CA SER A 96 -31.99 2.54 21.19
C SER A 96 -30.91 2.58 20.12
N PHE A 97 -30.20 1.46 19.94
CA PHE A 97 -29.06 1.36 19.04
C PHE A 97 -29.27 0.22 18.05
N GLN A 98 -29.05 0.50 16.78
CA GLN A 98 -29.11 -0.49 15.71
C GLN A 98 -27.74 -0.57 15.06
N VAL A 99 -27.10 -1.74 15.21
CA VAL A 99 -25.74 -2.00 14.72
C VAL A 99 -25.85 -2.72 13.38
N GLY A 100 -25.37 -2.07 12.31
CA GLY A 100 -25.53 -2.56 10.95
C GLY A 100 -26.91 -2.21 10.38
N ALA A 101 -27.36 -0.97 10.55
CA ALA A 101 -28.63 -0.51 9.99
C ALA A 101 -28.44 0.83 9.29
N ASN A 102 -29.27 1.08 8.29
CA ASN A 102 -29.32 2.33 7.55
C ASN A 102 -30.69 2.47 6.89
N VAL A 103 -31.58 3.24 7.52
CA VAL A 103 -32.94 3.45 7.04
C VAL A 103 -32.98 4.11 5.66
N THR A 104 -31.94 4.87 5.28
CA THR A 104 -31.87 5.49 3.93
C THR A 104 -31.56 4.51 2.81
N SER A 105 -31.00 3.34 3.13
CA SER A 105 -30.81 2.21 2.18
C SER A 105 -31.82 1.08 2.39
N GLY A 106 -32.73 1.19 3.37
CA GLY A 106 -33.70 0.14 3.71
C GLY A 106 -33.13 -0.97 4.61
N ASP A 107 -31.90 -0.80 5.12
CA ASP A 107 -31.25 -1.77 6.00
C ASP A 107 -31.80 -1.67 7.43
N THR A 108 -32.18 -2.80 8.00
CA THR A 108 -32.75 -2.89 9.35
C THR A 108 -31.89 -3.75 10.25
N ALA A 109 -31.74 -3.35 11.51
CA ALA A 109 -31.16 -4.18 12.56
C ALA A 109 -32.07 -4.20 13.80
N THR A 110 -31.86 -5.21 14.65
CA THR A 110 -32.56 -5.28 15.94
C THR A 110 -32.16 -4.10 16.82
N SER A 111 -33.14 -3.40 17.38
CA SER A 111 -32.90 -2.33 18.37
C SER A 111 -32.38 -2.91 19.67
N GLN A 112 -31.22 -2.41 20.11
CA GLN A 112 -30.57 -2.72 21.37
C GLN A 112 -30.80 -1.58 22.36
N THR A 113 -31.01 -1.93 23.63
CA THR A 113 -30.91 -0.96 24.72
C THR A 113 -29.48 -0.47 24.88
N TYR A 114 -29.28 0.63 25.59
CA TYR A 114 -27.93 1.16 25.86
C TYR A 114 -27.00 0.14 26.55
N ALA A 115 -27.55 -0.71 27.43
CA ALA A 115 -26.78 -1.76 28.11
C ALA A 115 -26.38 -2.90 27.15
N GLU A 116 -27.29 -3.34 26.29
CA GLU A 116 -27.01 -4.35 25.27
C GLU A 116 -26.02 -3.84 24.24
N PHE A 117 -26.14 -2.57 23.82
CA PHE A 117 -25.19 -1.93 22.92
C PHE A 117 -23.78 -1.85 23.54
N ALA A 118 -23.67 -1.50 24.82
CA ALA A 118 -22.39 -1.56 25.52
C ALA A 118 -21.79 -2.96 25.50
N ALA A 119 -22.60 -4.00 25.76
CA ALA A 119 -22.15 -5.40 25.71
C ALA A 119 -21.72 -5.81 24.29
N THR A 120 -22.42 -5.37 23.25
CA THR A 120 -22.05 -5.59 21.84
C THR A 120 -20.66 -5.04 21.53
N LEU A 121 -20.28 -3.89 22.10
CA LEU A 121 -18.93 -3.32 21.98
C LEU A 121 -17.96 -3.84 23.06
N GLY A 122 -18.28 -4.95 23.74
CA GLY A 122 -17.40 -5.56 24.73
C GLY A 122 -17.22 -4.75 26.03
N ALA A 123 -18.19 -3.90 26.37
CA ALA A 123 -18.21 -3.07 27.57
C ALA A 123 -19.45 -3.35 28.44
N SER A 124 -19.53 -2.64 29.57
CA SER A 124 -20.76 -2.53 30.36
C SER A 124 -21.03 -1.06 30.66
N VAL A 125 -22.32 -0.72 30.88
CA VAL A 125 -22.69 0.64 31.29
C VAL A 125 -22.25 0.86 32.74
N PRO A 126 -21.41 1.87 33.03
CA PRO A 126 -20.94 2.09 34.39
C PRO A 126 -22.07 2.57 35.30
N THR A 127 -22.05 2.08 36.54
CA THR A 127 -23.00 2.50 37.60
C THR A 127 -22.56 3.77 38.33
N GLY A 128 -21.27 4.13 38.25
CA GLY A 128 -20.64 5.31 38.86
C GLY A 128 -20.14 6.34 37.84
N SER A 129 -19.25 7.24 38.27
CA SER A 129 -18.72 8.33 37.44
C SER A 129 -17.51 7.95 36.58
N THR A 130 -16.92 6.79 36.79
CA THR A 130 -15.78 6.30 36.02
C THR A 130 -16.26 5.68 34.70
N PRO A 131 -15.79 6.17 33.54
CA PRO A 131 -16.18 5.61 32.25
C PRO A 131 -15.57 4.22 32.01
N VAL A 132 -16.23 3.42 31.18
CA VAL A 132 -15.78 2.08 30.76
C VAL A 132 -15.52 2.10 29.26
N SER A 133 -14.38 1.58 28.84
CA SER A 133 -14.03 1.45 27.42
C SER A 133 -14.51 0.12 26.86
N GLY A 134 -14.96 0.14 25.60
CA GLY A 134 -15.23 -1.08 24.83
C GLY A 134 -14.00 -1.62 24.12
N THR A 135 -14.21 -2.69 23.36
CA THR A 135 -13.21 -3.30 22.47
C THR A 135 -12.78 -2.29 21.40
N ALA A 136 -11.47 -2.13 21.25
CA ALA A 136 -10.91 -1.27 20.21
C ALA A 136 -11.15 -1.86 18.82
N ASN A 137 -11.27 -0.98 17.82
CA ASN A 137 -11.46 -1.34 16.41
C ASN A 137 -12.64 -2.29 16.17
N PHE A 138 -13.76 -2.07 16.88
CA PHE A 138 -14.99 -2.81 16.64
C PHE A 138 -15.50 -2.49 15.22
N VAL A 139 -15.60 -3.51 14.38
CA VAL A 139 -16.18 -3.39 13.04
C VAL A 139 -17.67 -3.66 13.13
N VAL A 140 -18.49 -2.68 12.74
CA VAL A 140 -19.93 -2.83 12.60
C VAL A 140 -20.19 -3.93 11.57
N PRO A 141 -20.80 -5.06 11.96
CA PRO A 141 -21.09 -6.14 11.03
C PRO A 141 -21.92 -5.61 9.86
N SER A 142 -21.57 -5.97 8.64
CA SER A 142 -22.43 -5.74 7.49
C SER A 142 -23.65 -6.65 7.63
N SER A 143 -24.82 -6.04 7.69
CA SER A 143 -26.09 -6.74 7.80
C SER A 143 -26.42 -7.39 6.45
N GLY A 144 -25.98 -8.62 6.26
CA GLY A 144 -26.72 -9.55 5.42
C GLY A 144 -28.01 -9.99 6.15
N GLY A 145 -28.95 -9.07 6.40
CA GLY A 145 -30.24 -9.31 7.08
C GLY A 145 -30.12 -9.92 8.48
N GLY A 146 -30.09 -9.09 9.52
CA GLY A 146 -29.77 -9.52 10.90
C GLY A 146 -30.89 -9.34 11.93
N GLY A 147 -31.96 -10.12 11.82
CA GLY A 147 -32.40 -10.84 13.02
C GLY A 147 -31.29 -11.82 13.41
N THR A 148 -31.11 -12.16 14.68
CA THR A 148 -30.14 -13.20 15.08
C THR A 148 -30.34 -14.44 14.22
N ASN A 149 -29.42 -14.72 13.28
CA ASN A 149 -29.52 -15.92 12.47
C ASN A 149 -29.19 -17.10 13.39
N PRO A 150 -30.15 -17.96 13.77
CA PRO A 150 -29.89 -19.07 14.67
C PRO A 150 -29.04 -20.17 14.00
N PHE A 151 -28.78 -20.04 12.70
CA PHE A 151 -28.04 -21.01 11.90
C PHE A 151 -26.53 -20.68 11.82
N THR A 152 -25.70 -21.70 11.99
CA THR A 152 -24.28 -21.65 11.62
C THR A 152 -24.17 -21.66 10.11
N VAL A 153 -23.62 -20.60 9.51
CA VAL A 153 -23.53 -20.50 8.05
C VAL A 153 -22.39 -21.37 7.52
N VAL A 154 -22.70 -22.22 6.55
CA VAL A 154 -21.75 -23.06 5.82
C VAL A 154 -21.78 -22.64 4.35
N ASP A 155 -20.71 -21.98 3.90
CA ASP A 155 -20.55 -21.62 2.49
C ASP A 155 -20.13 -22.86 1.70
N LEU A 156 -20.87 -23.20 0.65
CA LEU A 156 -20.56 -24.37 -0.16
C LEU A 156 -19.46 -24.03 -1.17
N GLY A 157 -19.02 -25.06 -1.88
CA GLY A 157 -17.95 -24.97 -2.85
C GLY A 157 -18.08 -26.13 -3.81
N SER A 158 -16.99 -26.87 -4.02
CA SER A 158 -16.98 -28.05 -4.89
C SER A 158 -16.64 -29.37 -4.17
N THR A 159 -16.56 -29.35 -2.84
CA THR A 159 -16.21 -30.51 -2.02
C THR A 159 -17.39 -30.94 -1.17
N ALA A 160 -17.55 -32.24 -0.96
CA ALA A 160 -18.59 -32.77 -0.08
C ALA A 160 -18.49 -32.20 1.36
N VAL A 161 -19.64 -32.01 1.99
CA VAL A 161 -19.80 -31.43 3.33
C VAL A 161 -20.61 -32.39 4.20
N THR A 162 -20.30 -32.43 5.50
CA THR A 162 -21.09 -33.15 6.49
C THR A 162 -21.68 -32.14 7.48
N ALA A 163 -23.01 -32.08 7.52
CA ALA A 163 -23.77 -31.28 8.47
C ALA A 163 -23.55 -31.81 9.90
N THR A 164 -23.65 -30.92 10.88
CA THR A 164 -23.49 -31.29 12.29
C THR A 164 -24.85 -31.43 12.96
N SER A 165 -24.88 -31.52 14.29
CA SER A 165 -26.13 -31.57 15.05
C SER A 165 -26.68 -30.19 15.41
N ALA A 166 -25.94 -29.11 15.11
CA ALA A 166 -26.39 -27.74 15.28
C ALA A 166 -27.35 -27.34 14.15
N ALA A 167 -27.99 -26.17 14.29
CA ALA A 167 -28.79 -25.61 13.20
C ALA A 167 -27.85 -24.94 12.20
N GLU A 168 -27.89 -25.31 10.92
CA GLU A 168 -26.98 -24.82 9.89
C GLU A 168 -27.67 -24.21 8.67
N GLU A 169 -27.03 -23.21 8.05
CA GLU A 169 -27.47 -22.56 6.82
C GLU A 169 -26.43 -22.80 5.73
N PHE A 170 -26.71 -23.72 4.81
CA PHE A 170 -25.82 -24.06 3.70
C PHE A 170 -26.08 -23.11 2.54
N ARG A 171 -25.08 -22.36 2.10
CA ARG A 171 -25.19 -21.37 1.02
C ARG A 171 -24.58 -21.90 -0.26
N TYR A 172 -25.34 -21.86 -1.35
CA TYR A 172 -24.90 -22.25 -2.68
C TYR A 172 -24.97 -21.06 -3.63
N ASP A 173 -23.86 -20.69 -4.25
CA ASP A 173 -23.77 -19.59 -5.19
C ASP A 173 -24.25 -20.00 -6.60
N PHE A 174 -25.17 -19.23 -7.16
CA PHE A 174 -25.68 -19.42 -8.53
C PHE A 174 -25.79 -18.11 -9.31
N SER A 175 -25.83 -18.23 -10.62
CA SER A 175 -25.99 -17.13 -11.56
C SER A 175 -27.16 -17.36 -12.52
N ILE A 176 -27.65 -16.28 -13.14
CA ILE A 176 -28.60 -16.31 -14.23
C ILE A 176 -27.87 -15.97 -15.52
N VAL A 177 -27.67 -16.96 -16.37
CA VAL A 177 -27.05 -16.80 -17.70
C VAL A 177 -28.13 -17.03 -18.75
N ASN A 178 -28.40 -16.02 -19.58
CA ASN A 178 -29.44 -16.06 -20.62
C ASN A 178 -30.83 -16.48 -20.08
N GLY A 179 -31.19 -16.00 -18.88
CA GLY A 179 -32.45 -16.34 -18.23
C GLY A 179 -32.51 -17.75 -17.63
N ARG A 180 -31.38 -18.45 -17.55
CA ARG A 180 -31.26 -19.79 -16.94
C ARG A 180 -30.40 -19.76 -15.69
N ALA A 181 -30.81 -20.45 -14.64
CA ALA A 181 -29.99 -20.67 -13.46
C ALA A 181 -28.84 -21.63 -13.78
N THR A 182 -27.61 -21.15 -13.57
CA THR A 182 -26.35 -21.86 -13.78
C THR A 182 -25.49 -21.75 -12.53
N LYS A 183 -24.58 -22.71 -12.30
CA LYS A 183 -23.63 -22.61 -11.19
C LYS A 183 -22.77 -21.36 -11.27
N ALA A 184 -22.31 -20.83 -10.13
CA ALA A 184 -21.41 -19.69 -10.11
C ALA A 184 -20.53 -19.76 -8.86
N GLY A 185 -19.20 -19.80 -9.00
CA GLY A 185 -18.31 -20.03 -7.85
C GLY A 185 -18.31 -21.49 -7.38
N ASP A 186 -19.49 -22.03 -7.10
CA ASP A 186 -19.69 -23.38 -6.54
C ASP A 186 -19.77 -24.48 -7.58
N GLY A 187 -19.34 -25.67 -7.17
CA GLY A 187 -19.33 -26.88 -7.97
C GLY A 187 -20.57 -27.75 -7.77
N GLU A 188 -20.45 -29.03 -8.05
CA GLU A 188 -21.42 -30.02 -7.60
C GLU A 188 -21.00 -30.49 -6.20
N VAL A 189 -21.91 -30.42 -5.24
CA VAL A 189 -21.62 -30.67 -3.82
C VAL A 189 -22.63 -31.65 -3.23
N THR A 190 -22.15 -32.56 -2.39
CA THR A 190 -22.99 -33.46 -1.60
C THR A 190 -22.94 -33.05 -0.13
N ILE A 191 -24.09 -32.84 0.47
CA ILE A 191 -24.25 -32.62 1.91
C ILE A 191 -24.76 -33.91 2.53
N THR A 192 -24.03 -34.44 3.50
CA THR A 192 -24.41 -35.59 4.31
C THR A 192 -24.88 -35.15 5.69
N GLY A 193 -25.88 -35.82 6.26
CA GLY A 193 -26.33 -35.55 7.62
C GLY A 193 -27.26 -34.34 7.79
N PHE A 194 -27.71 -33.72 6.70
CA PHE A 194 -28.64 -32.58 6.72
C PHE A 194 -29.93 -32.94 7.48
N ASP A 195 -30.25 -32.20 8.54
CA ASP A 195 -31.47 -32.34 9.33
C ASP A 195 -32.50 -31.31 8.86
N ALA A 196 -33.46 -31.74 8.04
CA ALA A 196 -34.46 -30.84 7.46
C ALA A 196 -35.33 -30.07 8.48
N SER A 197 -35.32 -30.47 9.77
CA SER A 197 -36.02 -29.75 10.84
C SER A 197 -35.18 -28.64 11.49
N LYS A 198 -33.85 -28.66 11.31
CA LYS A 198 -32.90 -27.73 11.94
C LYS A 198 -32.00 -27.01 10.95
N ASP A 199 -31.86 -27.52 9.74
CA ASP A 199 -30.97 -27.00 8.73
C ASP A 199 -31.74 -26.37 7.59
N LYS A 200 -31.03 -25.53 6.86
CA LYS A 200 -31.58 -24.70 5.80
C LYS A 200 -30.64 -24.64 4.63
N LEU A 201 -31.21 -24.63 3.42
CA LEU A 201 -30.47 -24.42 2.18
C LEU A 201 -30.79 -23.03 1.62
N VAL A 202 -29.76 -22.29 1.23
CA VAL A 202 -29.86 -20.93 0.70
C VAL A 202 -29.16 -20.85 -0.64
N PHE A 203 -29.88 -20.47 -1.69
CA PHE A 203 -29.29 -20.20 -2.99
C PHE A 203 -29.01 -18.70 -3.13
N VAL A 204 -27.76 -18.33 -3.34
CA VAL A 204 -27.32 -16.94 -3.45
C VAL A 204 -27.20 -16.58 -4.93
N ASN A 205 -28.08 -15.71 -5.41
CA ASN A 205 -28.02 -15.16 -6.75
C ASN A 205 -26.90 -14.11 -6.80
N ILE A 206 -25.84 -14.41 -7.54
CA ILE A 206 -24.69 -13.50 -7.71
C ILE A 206 -24.75 -12.70 -9.02
N THR A 207 -25.80 -12.87 -9.83
CA THR A 207 -25.94 -12.15 -11.10
C THR A 207 -26.49 -10.74 -10.91
N ASP A 208 -27.47 -10.61 -10.03
CA ASP A 208 -28.15 -9.35 -9.78
C ASP A 208 -28.78 -9.33 -8.37
N SER A 209 -29.44 -8.22 -8.05
CA SER A 209 -30.16 -8.04 -6.78
C SER A 209 -31.57 -8.63 -6.82
N THR A 210 -31.85 -9.63 -7.66
CA THR A 210 -33.14 -10.33 -7.66
C THR A 210 -33.16 -11.47 -6.65
N THR A 211 -34.01 -11.34 -5.64
CA THR A 211 -34.39 -12.44 -4.74
C THR A 211 -35.58 -13.17 -5.32
N TYR A 212 -35.50 -14.50 -5.40
CA TYR A 212 -36.59 -15.37 -5.86
C TYR A 212 -37.31 -15.99 -4.66
N THR A 213 -38.64 -16.08 -4.73
CA THR A 213 -39.36 -17.01 -3.85
C THR A 213 -38.97 -18.46 -4.19
N GLU A 214 -39.17 -19.40 -3.28
CA GLU A 214 -38.93 -20.83 -3.53
C GLU A 214 -39.60 -21.29 -4.84
N ALA A 215 -40.89 -20.99 -5.00
CA ALA A 215 -41.64 -21.34 -6.20
C ALA A 215 -41.09 -20.68 -7.48
N GLN A 216 -40.58 -19.44 -7.39
CA GLN A 216 -39.95 -18.77 -8.53
C GLN A 216 -38.61 -19.41 -8.87
N PHE A 217 -37.79 -19.73 -7.86
CA PHE A 217 -36.50 -20.40 -8.04
C PHE A 217 -36.67 -21.77 -8.68
N MET A 218 -37.59 -22.59 -8.16
CA MET A 218 -37.89 -23.92 -8.74
C MET A 218 -38.43 -23.85 -10.17
N ALA A 219 -39.04 -22.73 -10.56
CA ALA A 219 -39.54 -22.50 -11.92
C ALA A 219 -38.50 -21.91 -12.88
N LEU A 220 -37.31 -21.51 -12.38
CA LEU A 220 -36.25 -20.98 -13.24
C LEU A 220 -35.79 -22.04 -14.23
N ALA A 221 -35.64 -21.63 -15.49
CA ALA A 221 -35.03 -22.48 -16.50
C ALA A 221 -33.62 -22.88 -16.02
N GLY A 222 -33.26 -24.17 -16.11
CA GLY A 222 -31.97 -24.67 -15.62
C GLY A 222 -32.03 -25.28 -14.22
N VAL A 223 -32.98 -24.90 -13.36
CA VAL A 223 -33.17 -25.61 -12.08
C VAL A 223 -33.88 -26.93 -12.37
N VAL A 224 -33.28 -28.05 -11.94
CA VAL A 224 -33.87 -29.39 -12.07
C VAL A 224 -33.74 -30.11 -10.74
N ILE A 225 -34.86 -30.51 -10.16
CA ILE A 225 -34.89 -31.24 -8.88
C ILE A 225 -35.17 -32.70 -9.18
N SER A 226 -34.35 -33.58 -8.62
CA SER A 226 -34.41 -35.02 -8.82
C SER A 226 -34.33 -35.74 -7.48
N GLY A 227 -35.37 -36.48 -7.13
CA GLY A 227 -35.31 -37.46 -6.05
C GLY A 227 -34.80 -38.80 -6.57
N ASP A 228 -33.75 -39.34 -5.94
CA ASP A 228 -33.24 -40.67 -6.19
C ASP A 228 -33.71 -41.64 -5.08
N PRO A 229 -34.77 -42.44 -5.32
CA PRO A 229 -35.28 -43.39 -4.34
C PRO A 229 -34.31 -44.53 -4.01
N PHE A 230 -33.36 -44.84 -4.88
CA PHE A 230 -32.45 -45.97 -4.70
C PHE A 230 -31.31 -45.62 -3.76
N ASN A 231 -30.86 -44.36 -3.79
CA ASN A 231 -29.79 -43.85 -2.93
C ASN A 231 -30.31 -42.99 -1.76
N ASN A 232 -31.63 -42.80 -1.67
CA ASN A 232 -32.29 -41.95 -0.68
C ASN A 232 -31.76 -40.50 -0.69
N ASN A 233 -31.64 -39.93 -1.89
CA ASN A 233 -31.06 -38.60 -2.10
C ASN A 233 -32.05 -37.67 -2.81
N THR A 234 -31.85 -36.38 -2.61
CA THR A 234 -32.49 -35.32 -3.40
C THR A 234 -31.40 -34.44 -3.96
N THR A 235 -31.39 -34.24 -5.28
CA THR A 235 -30.41 -33.38 -5.94
C THR A 235 -31.12 -32.22 -6.62
N ILE A 236 -30.62 -31.01 -6.36
CA ILE A 236 -31.02 -29.78 -7.01
C ILE A 236 -29.90 -29.43 -7.98
N TYR A 237 -30.10 -29.71 -9.26
CA TYR A 237 -29.16 -29.39 -10.33
C TYR A 237 -29.39 -27.98 -10.87
N LEU A 238 -28.28 -27.33 -11.23
CA LEU A 238 -28.28 -26.08 -11.99
C LEU A 238 -27.69 -26.32 -13.37
N ASP A 239 -28.54 -26.17 -14.36
CA ASP A 239 -28.35 -26.41 -15.78
C ASP A 239 -27.66 -27.75 -16.13
N PRO A 240 -28.22 -28.91 -15.70
CA PRO A 240 -27.59 -30.22 -15.91
C PRO A 240 -27.38 -30.58 -17.40
N ASN A 241 -28.09 -29.91 -18.31
CA ASN A 241 -28.01 -30.15 -19.75
C ASN A 241 -26.92 -29.32 -20.47
N ALA A 242 -26.29 -28.37 -19.78
CA ALA A 242 -25.26 -27.50 -20.35
C ALA A 242 -23.85 -28.14 -20.37
N GLY A 243 -23.69 -29.39 -19.94
CA GLY A 243 -22.39 -30.08 -19.85
C GLY A 243 -21.49 -29.57 -18.71
N VAL A 244 -21.99 -28.63 -17.92
CA VAL A 244 -21.33 -28.04 -16.76
C VAL A 244 -22.25 -28.25 -15.56
N SER A 245 -22.20 -29.44 -14.93
CA SER A 245 -23.02 -29.71 -13.75
C SER A 245 -22.54 -28.86 -12.57
N GLY A 246 -23.50 -28.24 -11.90
CA GLY A 246 -23.41 -27.75 -10.53
C GLY A 246 -24.73 -28.06 -9.85
N GLY A 247 -24.74 -28.04 -8.53
CA GLY A 247 -25.92 -28.38 -7.75
C GLY A 247 -25.60 -28.95 -6.39
N VAL A 248 -26.64 -29.12 -5.60
CA VAL A 248 -26.57 -29.62 -4.24
C VAL A 248 -27.28 -30.97 -4.17
N THR A 249 -26.58 -32.01 -3.74
CA THR A 249 -27.15 -33.30 -3.38
C THR A 249 -27.28 -33.40 -1.87
N LEU A 250 -28.51 -33.55 -1.37
CA LEU A 250 -28.80 -33.84 0.03
C LEU A 250 -28.87 -35.36 0.19
N ALA A 251 -27.81 -35.94 0.76
CA ALA A 251 -27.72 -37.37 0.97
C ALA A 251 -28.52 -37.80 2.21
N GLY A 252 -29.38 -38.80 2.07
CA GLY A 252 -30.26 -39.28 3.14
C GLY A 252 -31.62 -38.59 3.21
N ILE A 253 -31.92 -37.65 2.32
CA ILE A 253 -33.20 -36.95 2.22
C ILE A 253 -33.87 -37.28 0.89
N GLN A 254 -35.10 -37.82 0.93
CA GLN A 254 -35.93 -38.03 -0.26
C GLN A 254 -37.11 -37.05 -0.26
N ASP A 255 -36.98 -35.98 -1.03
CA ASP A 255 -37.96 -34.90 -1.10
C ASP A 255 -37.88 -34.18 -2.46
N ALA A 256 -38.29 -34.86 -3.53
CA ALA A 256 -38.29 -34.27 -4.87
C ALA A 256 -39.19 -33.03 -5.02
N GLY A 257 -40.10 -32.80 -4.07
CA GLY A 257 -40.98 -31.63 -4.03
C GLY A 257 -40.44 -30.48 -3.19
N LEU A 258 -39.31 -30.66 -2.49
CA LEU A 258 -38.72 -29.72 -1.53
C LEU A 258 -39.68 -29.28 -0.41
N ALA A 259 -40.73 -30.05 -0.12
CA ALA A 259 -41.75 -29.67 0.85
C ALA A 259 -41.28 -29.79 2.31
N GLN A 260 -40.19 -30.51 2.56
CA GLN A 260 -39.61 -30.75 3.88
C GLN A 260 -38.34 -29.91 4.10
N ILE A 261 -37.74 -29.38 3.04
CA ILE A 261 -36.49 -28.64 3.09
C ILE A 261 -36.79 -27.14 3.14
N VAL A 262 -36.25 -26.44 4.13
CA VAL A 262 -36.32 -24.97 4.15
C VAL A 262 -35.35 -24.43 3.10
N LEU A 263 -35.90 -23.98 1.97
CA LEU A 263 -35.15 -23.35 0.88
C LEU A 263 -35.45 -21.85 0.84
N GLU A 264 -34.38 -21.05 0.87
CA GLU A 264 -34.46 -19.61 0.60
C GLU A 264 -33.57 -19.23 -0.57
N THR A 265 -33.86 -18.10 -1.19
CA THR A 265 -32.86 -17.43 -2.02
C THR A 265 -32.47 -16.10 -1.41
N LYS A 266 -31.22 -15.71 -1.63
CA LYS A 266 -30.69 -14.39 -1.26
C LYS A 266 -30.02 -13.80 -2.48
N THR A 267 -29.88 -12.49 -2.51
CA THR A 267 -29.01 -11.82 -3.46
C THR A 267 -27.63 -11.70 -2.85
N SER A 268 -26.59 -11.64 -3.67
CA SER A 268 -25.29 -11.21 -3.19
C SER A 268 -25.37 -9.75 -2.74
N GLY A 269 -25.76 -9.52 -1.49
CA GLY A 269 -25.41 -8.30 -0.77
C GLY A 269 -23.91 -8.35 -0.53
N GLY A 270 -23.12 -8.00 -1.54
CA GLY A 270 -21.67 -7.85 -1.46
C GLY A 270 -20.92 -8.98 -0.73
N GLY A 271 -20.94 -10.19 -1.30
CA GLY A 271 -19.90 -11.20 -1.11
C GLY A 271 -19.88 -11.97 0.21
N SER A 272 -19.73 -13.29 0.09
CA SER A 272 -18.90 -14.04 1.03
C SER A 272 -17.53 -13.33 1.13
N THR A 273 -17.31 -12.56 2.20
CA THR A 273 -16.01 -11.89 2.41
C THR A 273 -15.03 -12.92 2.95
N THR A 274 -14.58 -13.81 2.08
CA THR A 274 -13.28 -14.42 2.30
C THR A 274 -12.27 -13.27 2.28
N THR A 275 -11.81 -12.85 3.46
CA THR A 275 -10.92 -11.68 3.59
C THR A 275 -9.74 -11.85 2.64
N PRO A 276 -9.52 -10.91 1.71
CA PRO A 276 -8.40 -11.01 0.80
C PRO A 276 -7.11 -10.91 1.59
N THR A 277 -6.24 -11.89 1.44
CA THR A 277 -4.90 -11.85 2.04
C THR A 277 -3.89 -11.47 0.97
N TYR A 278 -2.83 -10.80 1.41
CA TYR A 278 -1.74 -10.34 0.56
C TYR A 278 -0.44 -10.72 1.25
N ALA A 279 0.53 -11.18 0.46
CA ALA A 279 1.90 -11.39 0.86
C ALA A 279 2.80 -10.94 -0.29
N VAL A 280 3.97 -10.40 0.04
CA VAL A 280 4.99 -10.00 -0.93
C VAL A 280 6.29 -10.68 -0.51
N ALA A 281 7.02 -11.22 -1.47
CA ALA A 281 8.34 -11.83 -1.25
C ALA A 281 9.31 -11.42 -2.36
N ALA A 282 10.53 -11.07 -2.00
CA ALA A 282 11.62 -10.88 -2.95
C ALA A 282 12.08 -12.24 -3.49
N HIS A 283 12.39 -12.32 -4.78
CA HIS A 283 12.84 -13.57 -5.39
C HIS A 283 14.30 -13.91 -5.02
N ALA A 284 15.11 -12.88 -4.77
CA ALA A 284 16.48 -13.02 -4.29
C ALA A 284 16.79 -11.98 -3.20
N ALA A 285 17.77 -12.28 -2.35
CA ALA A 285 18.19 -11.41 -1.26
C ALA A 285 18.99 -10.18 -1.73
N SER A 286 19.61 -10.26 -2.92
CA SER A 286 20.35 -9.16 -3.51
C SER A 286 20.37 -9.21 -5.03
N HIS A 287 20.48 -8.03 -5.63
CA HIS A 287 20.68 -7.82 -7.06
C HIS A 287 21.79 -6.81 -7.29
N ASN A 288 22.53 -6.94 -8.38
CA ASN A 288 23.42 -5.89 -8.84
C ASN A 288 22.62 -4.84 -9.61
N GLU A 289 23.10 -3.60 -9.60
CA GLU A 289 22.67 -2.57 -10.56
C GLU A 289 22.71 -3.07 -12.02
N GLY A 290 21.83 -2.50 -12.85
CA GLY A 290 21.62 -2.93 -14.22
C GLY A 290 20.86 -4.27 -14.38
N ALA A 291 20.61 -5.00 -13.29
CA ALA A 291 19.75 -6.19 -13.30
C ALA A 291 18.27 -5.81 -13.15
N SER A 292 17.39 -6.83 -13.11
CA SER A 292 15.99 -6.64 -12.71
C SER A 292 15.72 -7.35 -11.39
N ALA A 293 15.27 -6.59 -10.39
CA ALA A 293 14.80 -7.13 -9.13
C ALA A 293 13.34 -7.60 -9.28
N THR A 294 13.05 -8.83 -8.88
CA THR A 294 11.71 -9.42 -9.02
C THR A 294 11.09 -9.73 -7.67
N PHE A 295 9.79 -9.45 -7.56
CA PHE A 295 8.99 -9.68 -6.36
C PHE A 295 7.72 -10.45 -6.73
N MET A 296 7.40 -11.47 -5.93
CA MET A 296 6.18 -12.24 -6.07
C MET A 296 5.14 -11.73 -5.07
N VAL A 297 3.97 -11.36 -5.59
CA VAL A 297 2.78 -11.05 -4.81
C VAL A 297 1.91 -12.30 -4.79
N THR A 298 1.61 -12.81 -3.61
CA THR A 298 0.70 -13.94 -3.41
C THR A 298 -0.55 -13.43 -2.71
N THR A 299 -1.71 -13.84 -3.22
CA THR A 299 -3.01 -13.42 -2.70
C THR A 299 -3.93 -14.61 -2.55
N THR A 300 -4.76 -14.60 -1.51
CA THR A 300 -5.96 -15.45 -1.43
C THR A 300 -7.19 -14.58 -1.57
N ASN A 301 -8.25 -15.11 -2.19
CA ASN A 301 -9.54 -14.44 -2.27
C ASN A 301 -9.48 -13.08 -3.00
N VAL A 302 -8.56 -12.95 -3.95
CA VAL A 302 -8.46 -11.81 -4.87
C VAL A 302 -8.82 -12.31 -6.27
N ALA A 303 -9.78 -11.65 -6.92
CA ALA A 303 -10.25 -12.05 -8.24
C ALA A 303 -9.14 -11.94 -9.31
N ASN A 304 -9.15 -12.87 -10.27
CA ASN A 304 -8.26 -12.78 -11.43
C ASN A 304 -8.51 -11.47 -12.21
N GLY A 305 -7.43 -10.87 -12.71
CA GLY A 305 -7.47 -9.57 -13.37
C GLY A 305 -7.45 -8.37 -12.42
N THR A 306 -7.48 -8.57 -11.09
CA THR A 306 -7.38 -7.46 -10.13
C THR A 306 -6.03 -6.76 -10.27
N VAL A 307 -6.07 -5.44 -10.44
CA VAL A 307 -4.87 -4.59 -10.55
C VAL A 307 -4.58 -3.95 -9.20
N LEU A 308 -3.40 -4.21 -8.64
CA LEU A 308 -2.93 -3.63 -7.39
C LEU A 308 -1.84 -2.60 -7.66
N ASN A 309 -1.89 -1.46 -6.96
CA ASN A 309 -0.81 -0.47 -6.99
C ASN A 309 0.33 -0.92 -6.06
N TYR A 310 1.56 -0.67 -6.49
CA TYR A 310 2.75 -0.81 -5.65
C TYR A 310 3.56 0.47 -5.62
N THR A 311 4.32 0.64 -4.54
CA THR A 311 5.32 1.72 -4.40
C THR A 311 6.69 1.12 -4.14
N LEU A 312 7.71 1.78 -4.67
CA LEU A 312 9.12 1.51 -4.43
C LEU A 312 9.66 2.54 -3.44
N SER A 313 10.42 2.07 -2.45
CA SER A 313 11.06 2.91 -1.45
C SER A 313 12.28 2.20 -0.86
N GLY A 314 12.87 2.77 0.18
CA GLY A 314 13.91 2.14 0.98
C GLY A 314 15.08 3.09 1.22
N THR A 315 16.21 2.56 1.64
CA THR A 315 17.41 3.35 1.94
C THR A 315 18.27 3.44 0.69
N GLY A 316 18.69 4.64 0.30
CA GLY A 316 19.46 4.87 -0.93
C GLY A 316 18.55 5.12 -2.14
N ILE A 317 17.54 4.28 -2.33
CA ILE A 317 16.65 4.30 -3.50
C ILE A 317 16.00 5.66 -3.80
N THR A 318 16.28 6.17 -4.99
CA THR A 318 15.72 7.34 -5.65
C THR A 318 15.18 6.98 -7.04
N ALA A 319 14.71 7.98 -7.77
CA ALA A 319 14.28 7.81 -9.16
C ALA A 319 15.46 7.56 -10.12
N ALA A 320 16.72 7.81 -9.72
CA ALA A 320 17.88 7.52 -10.57
C ALA A 320 18.13 6.00 -10.65
N ASP A 321 17.85 5.26 -9.56
CA ASP A 321 18.17 3.84 -9.40
C ASP A 321 17.21 2.90 -10.13
N VAL A 322 16.14 3.45 -10.69
CA VAL A 322 15.11 2.70 -11.44
C VAL A 322 15.10 3.17 -12.87
N THR A 323 15.24 2.25 -13.82
CA THR A 323 15.13 2.58 -15.24
C THR A 323 13.76 3.19 -15.54
N GLY A 324 13.73 4.45 -16.00
CA GLY A 324 12.50 5.21 -16.23
C GLY A 324 11.97 5.99 -15.03
N GLY A 325 12.63 5.88 -13.87
CA GLY A 325 12.42 6.71 -12.67
C GLY A 325 11.07 6.57 -11.97
N ALA A 326 10.27 5.56 -12.33
CA ALA A 326 8.97 5.34 -11.72
C ALA A 326 9.11 4.61 -10.36
N LEU A 327 8.85 5.33 -9.28
CA LEU A 327 8.81 4.76 -7.91
C LEU A 327 7.44 4.19 -7.53
N SER A 328 6.55 4.02 -8.51
CA SER A 328 5.26 3.38 -8.34
C SER A 328 4.83 2.70 -9.64
N GLY A 329 3.93 1.74 -9.52
CA GLY A 329 3.40 1.01 -10.66
C GLY A 329 2.24 0.11 -10.27
N THR A 330 1.89 -0.81 -11.16
CA THR A 330 0.77 -1.74 -10.98
C THR A 330 1.17 -3.18 -11.23
N VAL A 331 0.57 -4.11 -10.52
CA VAL A 331 0.67 -5.56 -10.75
C VAL A 331 -0.73 -6.15 -10.93
N THR A 332 -0.90 -7.03 -11.91
CA THR A 332 -2.18 -7.74 -12.13
C THR A 332 -2.11 -9.12 -11.49
N ILE A 333 -3.12 -9.46 -10.69
CA ILE A 333 -3.23 -10.76 -10.02
C ILE A 333 -3.96 -11.74 -10.94
N ASN A 334 -3.32 -12.88 -11.20
CA ASN A 334 -3.93 -14.02 -11.88
C ASN A 334 -3.58 -15.31 -11.14
N ASN A 335 -4.57 -16.16 -10.95
CA ASN A 335 -4.47 -17.43 -10.24
C ASN A 335 -3.85 -17.26 -8.84
N GLY A 336 -4.23 -16.18 -8.14
CA GLY A 336 -3.73 -15.87 -6.79
C GLY A 336 -2.30 -15.34 -6.73
N THR A 337 -1.68 -15.00 -7.87
CA THR A 337 -0.30 -14.51 -7.92
C THR A 337 -0.12 -13.32 -8.88
N GLY A 338 0.90 -12.50 -8.63
CA GLY A 338 1.36 -11.45 -9.53
C GLY A 338 2.87 -11.24 -9.40
N THR A 339 3.53 -10.80 -10.46
CA THR A 339 4.98 -10.55 -10.46
C THR A 339 5.27 -9.08 -10.74
N ILE A 340 6.03 -8.46 -9.84
CA ILE A 340 6.57 -7.12 -10.02
C ILE A 340 8.01 -7.27 -10.48
N SER A 341 8.39 -6.59 -11.58
CA SER A 341 9.75 -6.54 -12.10
C SER A 341 10.22 -5.10 -12.09
N VAL A 342 11.27 -4.81 -11.32
CA VAL A 342 11.88 -3.49 -11.19
C VAL A 342 13.20 -3.50 -11.95
N PRO A 343 13.32 -2.82 -13.10
CA PRO A 343 14.58 -2.68 -13.82
C PRO A 343 15.46 -1.66 -13.09
N LEU A 344 16.61 -2.11 -12.59
CA LEU A 344 17.56 -1.27 -11.85
C LEU A 344 18.46 -0.53 -12.84
N ALA A 345 18.67 0.76 -12.62
CA ALA A 345 19.67 1.50 -13.37
C ALA A 345 21.08 1.02 -12.98
N ALA A 346 22.03 1.18 -13.89
CA ALA A 346 23.45 1.10 -13.57
C ALA A 346 24.04 2.46 -13.91
N ASP A 347 24.82 3.01 -12.99
CA ASP A 347 25.48 4.30 -13.17
C ASP A 347 26.93 4.27 -12.66
N VAL A 348 27.51 5.46 -12.51
CA VAL A 348 28.91 5.68 -12.16
C VAL A 348 29.07 6.32 -10.78
N THR A 349 27.98 6.55 -10.05
CA THR A 349 28.02 7.15 -8.72
C THR A 349 28.20 6.07 -7.66
N THR A 350 29.23 6.21 -6.83
CA THR A 350 29.44 5.27 -5.72
C THR A 350 28.66 5.72 -4.49
N GLU A 351 27.54 5.05 -4.25
CA GLU A 351 26.55 5.32 -3.21
C GLU A 351 26.55 4.23 -2.14
N GLY A 352 27.15 3.07 -2.45
CA GLY A 352 27.20 1.88 -1.60
C GLY A 352 25.96 1.01 -1.74
N ASP A 353 25.92 -0.10 -1.00
CA ASP A 353 24.76 -1.00 -1.04
C ASP A 353 23.46 -0.31 -0.56
N GLU A 354 22.43 -0.42 -1.37
CA GLU A 354 21.11 0.17 -1.11
C GLU A 354 20.08 -0.89 -0.74
N THR A 355 18.92 -0.48 -0.23
CA THR A 355 17.82 -1.40 0.08
C THR A 355 16.57 -0.99 -0.66
N LEU A 356 16.12 -1.82 -1.61
CA LEU A 356 14.85 -1.67 -2.31
C LEU A 356 13.72 -2.36 -1.55
N ILE A 357 12.66 -1.63 -1.25
CA ILE A 357 11.43 -2.08 -0.60
C ILE A 357 10.26 -1.91 -1.57
N VAL A 358 9.55 -3.01 -1.83
CA VAL A 358 8.28 -3.00 -2.57
C VAL A 358 7.14 -3.11 -1.58
N THR A 359 6.19 -2.18 -1.62
CA THR A 359 4.97 -2.22 -0.80
C THR A 359 3.74 -2.40 -1.68
N VAL A 360 2.93 -3.42 -1.38
CA VAL A 360 1.64 -3.70 -2.02
C VAL A 360 0.60 -3.88 -0.94
N ASN A 361 -0.45 -3.04 -0.97
CA ASN A 361 -1.57 -3.14 -0.02
C ASN A 361 -1.15 -3.26 1.46
N GLY A 362 -0.14 -2.49 1.88
CA GLY A 362 0.40 -2.49 3.25
C GLY A 362 1.33 -3.65 3.60
N LYS A 363 1.63 -4.56 2.66
CA LYS A 363 2.63 -5.63 2.81
C LYS A 363 3.89 -5.26 2.07
N ALA A 364 5.04 -5.54 2.67
CA ALA A 364 6.33 -5.15 2.13
C ALA A 364 7.31 -6.33 2.07
N ALA A 365 8.18 -6.31 1.08
CA ALA A 365 9.37 -7.14 1.00
C ALA A 365 10.54 -6.29 0.52
N SER A 366 11.76 -6.69 0.89
CA SER A 366 12.98 -5.96 0.54
C SER A 366 14.03 -6.86 -0.10
N THR A 367 14.92 -6.24 -0.87
CA THR A 367 16.14 -6.84 -1.41
C THR A 367 17.25 -5.80 -1.40
N THR A 368 18.51 -6.23 -1.33
CA THR A 368 19.67 -5.34 -1.38
C THR A 368 20.07 -5.07 -2.83
N ILE A 369 20.30 -3.80 -3.18
CA ILE A 369 20.89 -3.44 -4.47
C ILE A 369 22.38 -3.22 -4.24
N LYS A 370 23.20 -3.95 -4.99
CA LYS A 370 24.66 -3.88 -4.94
C LYS A 370 25.13 -2.84 -5.92
N ASP A 371 25.77 -1.82 -5.38
CA ASP A 371 26.52 -0.82 -6.12
C ASP A 371 27.62 -1.53 -6.91
N THR A 372 27.55 -1.40 -8.24
CA THR A 372 28.56 -1.96 -9.15
C THR A 372 29.46 -0.89 -9.75
N SER A 373 29.22 0.38 -9.41
CA SER A 373 30.10 1.47 -9.78
C SER A 373 31.48 1.26 -9.15
N VAL A 374 32.47 1.85 -9.80
CA VAL A 374 33.81 1.92 -9.24
C VAL A 374 34.03 3.38 -8.89
N ALA A 375 34.35 3.67 -7.62
CA ALA A 375 34.70 5.01 -7.20
C ALA A 375 35.79 5.56 -8.13
N SER A 376 35.48 6.64 -8.86
CA SER A 376 36.48 7.37 -9.63
C SER A 376 37.41 8.04 -8.62
N GLY A 377 38.42 7.30 -8.18
CA GLY A 377 39.48 7.81 -7.33
C GLY A 377 40.34 8.77 -8.12
N VAL A 378 40.74 9.89 -7.51
CA VAL A 378 41.65 10.84 -8.15
C VAL A 378 42.94 10.11 -8.52
N LYS A 379 43.20 9.95 -9.81
CA LYS A 379 44.39 9.23 -10.30
C LYS A 379 45.60 10.13 -10.16
N THR A 380 46.70 9.61 -9.60
CA THR A 380 47.98 10.32 -9.60
C THR A 380 48.77 9.90 -10.82
N VAL A 381 49.14 10.87 -11.66
CA VAL A 381 49.99 10.69 -12.82
C VAL A 381 51.32 11.36 -12.54
N ASP A 382 52.34 10.54 -12.27
CA ASP A 382 53.72 11.00 -12.15
C ASP A 382 54.24 11.41 -13.53
N LEU A 383 54.66 12.67 -13.66
CA LEU A 383 55.15 13.19 -14.91
C LEU A 383 56.60 12.76 -15.15
N SER A 384 57.09 12.98 -16.37
CA SER A 384 58.50 12.76 -16.70
C SER A 384 58.89 13.64 -17.87
N THR A 385 58.78 13.14 -19.11
CA THR A 385 59.03 13.93 -20.33
C THR A 385 58.06 13.54 -21.44
N GLY A 386 57.82 14.45 -22.39
CA GLY A 386 57.02 14.16 -23.57
C GLY A 386 55.56 14.59 -23.45
N THR A 387 54.63 13.79 -23.96
CA THR A 387 53.19 14.13 -24.00
C THR A 387 52.38 13.13 -23.18
N VAL A 388 51.50 13.65 -22.33
CA VAL A 388 50.56 12.89 -21.49
C VAL A 388 49.14 13.31 -21.86
N ALA A 389 48.25 12.35 -22.07
CA ALA A 389 46.82 12.62 -22.27
C ALA A 389 46.09 12.43 -20.95
N ALA A 390 45.37 13.46 -20.50
CA ALA A 390 44.40 13.36 -19.41
C ALA A 390 43.22 12.47 -19.83
N THR A 391 42.56 11.85 -18.85
CA THR A 391 41.34 11.09 -19.10
C THR A 391 40.11 11.91 -18.70
N THR A 392 38.96 11.27 -18.58
CA THR A 392 37.74 11.90 -18.08
C THR A 392 37.58 11.74 -16.57
N ASP A 393 38.51 11.07 -15.90
CA ASP A 393 38.56 10.94 -14.45
C ASP A 393 39.38 12.10 -13.87
N ALA A 394 39.10 12.51 -12.62
CA ALA A 394 39.90 13.51 -11.94
C ALA A 394 41.36 13.06 -11.76
N GLU A 395 42.32 13.88 -12.21
CA GLU A 395 43.75 13.53 -12.15
C GLU A 395 44.63 14.57 -11.46
N ASN A 396 45.60 14.06 -10.67
CA ASN A 396 46.69 14.81 -10.10
C ASN A 396 47.95 14.57 -10.94
N PHE A 397 48.32 15.52 -11.77
CA PHE A 397 49.58 15.46 -12.53
C PHE A 397 50.71 15.97 -11.64
N VAL A 398 51.66 15.11 -11.27
CA VAL A 398 52.74 15.43 -10.33
C VAL A 398 54.01 15.75 -11.11
N TYR A 399 54.57 16.94 -10.90
CA TYR A 399 55.83 17.37 -11.50
C TYR A 399 56.90 17.55 -10.41
N ASP A 400 57.97 16.76 -10.49
CA ASP A 400 59.09 16.80 -9.55
C ASP A 400 60.07 17.95 -9.86
N TYR A 401 60.33 18.77 -8.83
CA TYR A 401 61.29 19.86 -8.89
C TYR A 401 62.13 19.95 -7.61
N LYS A 402 63.19 20.75 -7.65
CA LYS A 402 64.01 21.06 -6.48
C LYS A 402 64.44 22.53 -6.50
N MET A 403 64.73 23.09 -5.34
CA MET A 403 65.31 24.43 -5.26
C MET A 403 66.81 24.40 -5.51
N VAL A 404 67.31 25.23 -6.43
CA VAL A 404 68.73 25.47 -6.68
C VAL A 404 68.99 26.98 -6.57
N ASN A 405 69.84 27.39 -5.63
CA ASN A 405 70.15 28.81 -5.36
C ASN A 405 68.91 29.70 -5.18
N GLY A 406 67.84 29.17 -4.56
CA GLY A 406 66.59 29.89 -4.33
C GLY A 406 65.62 29.96 -5.50
N ARG A 407 65.88 29.21 -6.59
CA ARG A 407 65.00 29.10 -7.76
C ARG A 407 64.50 27.66 -7.96
N PRO A 408 63.22 27.44 -8.32
CA PRO A 408 62.74 26.12 -8.72
C PRO A 408 63.41 25.65 -10.01
N THR A 409 64.03 24.48 -9.99
CA THR A 409 64.61 23.84 -11.16
C THR A 409 64.08 22.42 -11.26
N LYS A 410 63.88 21.92 -12.48
CA LYS A 410 63.42 20.55 -12.73
C LYS A 410 64.28 19.50 -12.00
N ALA A 411 63.65 18.43 -11.52
CA ALA A 411 64.35 17.35 -10.84
C ALA A 411 63.72 16.00 -11.22
N GLY A 412 64.39 15.20 -12.04
CA GLY A 412 63.81 13.97 -12.60
C GLY A 412 62.98 14.26 -13.86
N ASP A 413 62.07 15.23 -13.78
CA ASP A 413 61.19 15.58 -14.88
C ASP A 413 61.83 16.56 -15.87
N GLY A 414 61.41 16.49 -17.13
CA GLY A 414 61.83 17.40 -18.20
C GLY A 414 60.68 18.28 -18.67
N GLU A 415 60.55 18.48 -19.98
CA GLU A 415 59.43 19.22 -20.54
C GLU A 415 58.28 18.26 -20.84
N VAL A 416 57.09 18.61 -20.37
CA VAL A 416 55.88 17.79 -20.48
C VAL A 416 54.77 18.60 -21.12
N THR A 417 54.03 18.00 -22.05
CA THR A 417 52.78 18.56 -22.58
C THR A 417 51.61 17.68 -22.15
N ILE A 418 50.62 18.27 -21.48
CA ILE A 418 49.37 17.61 -21.10
C ILE A 418 48.27 18.03 -22.09
N THR A 419 47.60 17.05 -22.68
CA THR A 419 46.44 17.27 -23.57
C THR A 419 45.17 16.78 -22.91
N GLY A 420 44.05 17.49 -23.11
CA GLY A 420 42.74 17.09 -22.58
C GLY A 420 42.50 17.43 -21.11
N PHE A 421 43.36 18.26 -20.50
CA PHE A 421 43.25 18.66 -19.09
C PHE A 421 41.92 19.36 -18.80
N ASP A 422 41.12 18.80 -17.90
CA ASP A 422 39.86 19.39 -17.43
C ASP A 422 40.11 20.24 -16.18
N VAL A 423 40.03 21.56 -16.31
CA VAL A 423 40.26 22.50 -15.20
C VAL A 423 39.27 22.35 -14.03
N ALA A 424 38.14 21.65 -14.21
CA ALA A 424 37.17 21.39 -13.15
C ALA A 424 37.51 20.13 -12.33
N GLN A 425 38.23 19.18 -12.91
CA GLN A 425 38.49 17.87 -12.30
C GLN A 425 39.98 17.62 -12.04
N ASP A 426 40.86 18.16 -12.88
CA ASP A 426 42.29 17.93 -12.84
C ASP A 426 43.06 19.02 -12.11
N LYS A 427 44.21 18.66 -11.57
CA LYS A 427 45.15 19.60 -10.95
C LYS A 427 46.60 19.27 -11.27
N LEU A 428 47.43 20.32 -11.22
CA LEU A 428 48.87 20.20 -11.32
C LEU A 428 49.48 20.28 -9.91
N VAL A 429 50.31 19.30 -9.56
CA VAL A 429 50.98 19.21 -8.27
C VAL A 429 52.48 19.36 -8.51
N PHE A 430 53.08 20.44 -8.02
CA PHE A 430 54.54 20.59 -8.05
C PHE A 430 55.14 20.03 -6.76
N ASN A 431 55.90 18.95 -6.89
CA ASN A 431 56.46 18.22 -5.77
C ASN A 431 57.94 18.62 -5.56
N ASP A 432 58.24 19.27 -4.43
CA ASP A 432 59.61 19.66 -4.07
C ASP A 432 60.35 18.47 -3.44
N ILE A 433 61.16 17.77 -4.24
CA ILE A 433 61.94 16.63 -3.76
C ILE A 433 63.20 17.05 -2.96
N GLY A 434 63.39 18.35 -2.71
CA GLY A 434 64.60 18.92 -2.12
C GLY A 434 64.41 19.53 -0.73
N THR A 435 63.63 20.62 -0.62
CA THR A 435 63.67 21.50 0.57
C THR A 435 62.54 21.29 1.57
N GLY A 436 61.47 20.61 1.18
CA GLY A 436 60.32 20.39 2.09
C GLY A 436 59.33 21.56 2.14
N THR A 437 59.45 22.57 1.27
CA THR A 437 58.64 23.79 1.38
C THR A 437 57.38 23.73 0.52
N VAL A 438 56.21 23.87 1.17
CA VAL A 438 54.91 23.97 0.50
C VAL A 438 54.51 25.43 0.32
N TYR A 439 54.17 25.80 -0.91
CA TYR A 439 53.71 27.11 -1.34
C TYR A 439 52.21 27.10 -1.71
N THR A 440 51.53 28.22 -1.52
CA THR A 440 50.24 28.46 -2.20
C THR A 440 50.47 28.70 -3.70
N LYS A 441 49.46 28.49 -4.56
CA LYS A 441 49.55 28.82 -6.00
C LYS A 441 50.15 30.21 -6.26
N ALA A 442 49.69 31.23 -5.54
CA ALA A 442 50.16 32.61 -5.71
C ALA A 442 51.64 32.77 -5.29
N GLN A 443 52.06 32.12 -4.20
CA GLN A 443 53.46 32.15 -3.78
C GLN A 443 54.36 31.41 -4.76
N PHE A 444 53.95 30.23 -5.22
CA PHE A 444 54.71 29.42 -6.17
C PHE A 444 54.92 30.16 -7.49
N LEU A 445 53.84 30.71 -8.07
CA LEU A 445 53.91 31.48 -9.32
C LEU A 445 54.67 32.80 -9.18
N ALA A 446 54.91 33.29 -7.96
CA ALA A 446 55.71 34.49 -7.69
C ALA A 446 57.19 34.19 -7.41
N LEU A 447 57.60 32.91 -7.33
CA LEU A 447 59.00 32.54 -7.11
C LEU A 447 59.86 32.98 -8.30
N ALA A 448 61.04 33.52 -7.99
CA ALA A 448 62.04 33.80 -9.00
C ALA A 448 62.41 32.49 -9.73
N GLY A 449 62.29 32.48 -11.06
CA GLY A 449 62.51 31.31 -11.90
C GLY A 449 61.23 30.62 -12.36
N VAL A 450 60.06 30.86 -11.76
CA VAL A 450 58.79 30.34 -12.30
C VAL A 450 58.28 31.30 -13.37
N VAL A 451 58.10 30.79 -14.59
CA VAL A 451 57.56 31.57 -15.72
C VAL A 451 56.28 30.91 -16.19
N ALA A 452 55.15 31.50 -15.79
CA ALA A 452 53.83 31.12 -16.30
C ALA A 452 53.42 32.05 -17.45
N SER A 453 53.03 31.48 -18.59
CA SER A 453 52.63 32.23 -19.78
C SER A 453 51.51 31.53 -20.53
N ASP A 454 50.55 32.32 -21.01
CA ASP A 454 49.52 31.90 -21.96
C ASP A 454 49.91 32.36 -23.36
N ASP A 455 50.05 31.43 -24.30
CA ASP A 455 50.25 31.74 -25.71
C ASP A 455 48.87 31.92 -26.40
N PRO A 456 48.49 33.16 -26.76
CA PRO A 456 47.18 33.43 -27.34
C PRO A 456 47.02 32.88 -28.76
N PHE A 457 48.10 32.47 -29.43
CA PHE A 457 48.06 31.94 -30.79
C PHE A 457 47.92 30.43 -30.83
N SER A 458 48.57 29.71 -29.91
CA SER A 458 48.47 28.25 -29.82
C SER A 458 47.42 27.78 -28.80
N GLY A 459 46.91 28.67 -27.94
CA GLY A 459 46.02 28.30 -26.85
C GLY A 459 46.71 27.42 -25.80
N LYS A 460 48.05 27.52 -25.72
CA LYS A 460 48.88 26.74 -24.79
C LYS A 460 49.22 27.57 -23.56
N ALA A 461 48.86 27.07 -22.39
CA ALA A 461 49.39 27.54 -21.11
C ALA A 461 50.72 26.84 -20.83
N THR A 462 51.73 27.54 -20.34
CA THR A 462 53.03 26.97 -19.97
C THR A 462 53.45 27.46 -18.60
N ILE A 463 54.06 26.57 -17.82
CA ILE A 463 54.73 26.88 -16.56
C ILE A 463 56.14 26.29 -16.64
N TYR A 464 57.13 27.14 -16.85
CA TYR A 464 58.54 26.76 -16.90
C TYR A 464 59.25 27.05 -15.58
N LEU A 465 60.18 26.15 -15.20
CA LEU A 465 61.01 26.27 -14.00
C LEU A 465 62.46 26.58 -14.40
N ASP A 466 62.88 27.79 -14.03
CA ASP A 466 64.17 28.43 -14.31
C ASP A 466 64.65 28.30 -15.77
N PRO A 467 63.87 28.78 -16.75
CA PRO A 467 64.22 28.64 -18.17
C PRO A 467 65.56 29.30 -18.54
N ASP A 468 66.02 30.27 -17.76
CA ASP A 468 67.31 30.96 -17.95
C ASP A 468 68.53 30.12 -17.52
N ALA A 469 68.33 29.03 -16.78
CA ALA A 469 69.41 28.16 -16.31
C ALA A 469 69.99 27.23 -17.40
N GLY A 470 69.48 27.30 -18.63
CA GLY A 470 69.91 26.46 -19.75
C GLY A 470 69.44 25.00 -19.67
N VAL A 471 68.60 24.68 -18.67
CA VAL A 471 68.02 23.35 -18.45
C VAL A 471 66.50 23.50 -18.49
N LEU A 472 65.92 23.36 -19.69
CA LEU A 472 64.47 23.51 -19.87
C LEU A 472 63.71 22.39 -19.12
N GLY A 473 62.75 22.77 -18.30
CA GLY A 473 61.79 21.91 -17.61
C GLY A 473 60.54 22.69 -17.26
N GLY A 474 59.39 22.04 -17.41
CA GLY A 474 58.10 22.69 -17.20
C GLY A 474 56.96 21.92 -17.82
N VAL A 475 55.75 22.41 -17.56
CA VAL A 475 54.50 21.79 -17.98
C VAL A 475 53.77 22.73 -18.93
N GLY A 476 53.45 22.22 -20.12
CA GLY A 476 52.59 22.86 -21.10
C GLY A 476 51.22 22.19 -21.13
N LEU A 477 50.15 22.96 -21.16
CA LEU A 477 48.77 22.46 -21.26
C LEU A 477 48.08 23.10 -22.45
N THR A 478 47.30 22.31 -23.18
CA THR A 478 46.58 22.78 -24.38
C THR A 478 45.12 23.05 -24.05
N GLY A 479 44.57 24.15 -24.57
CA GLY A 479 43.14 24.47 -24.42
C GLY A 479 42.73 25.08 -23.07
N VAL A 480 43.69 25.45 -22.22
CA VAL A 480 43.46 26.02 -20.89
C VAL A 480 44.29 27.29 -20.70
N SER A 481 43.96 28.10 -19.69
CA SER A 481 44.70 29.30 -19.29
C SER A 481 45.45 29.07 -17.96
N THR A 482 46.62 29.67 -17.79
CA THR A 482 47.39 29.63 -16.53
C THR A 482 46.57 30.10 -15.32
N SER A 483 45.63 31.03 -15.52
CA SER A 483 44.76 31.50 -14.46
C SER A 483 43.75 30.45 -14.00
N SER A 484 43.28 29.57 -14.89
CA SER A 484 42.26 28.55 -14.61
C SER A 484 42.80 27.24 -14.05
N ILE A 485 44.11 26.99 -14.11
CA ILE A 485 44.71 25.74 -13.62
C ILE A 485 44.69 25.69 -12.09
N ALA A 486 44.18 24.61 -11.49
CA ALA A 486 44.39 24.32 -10.08
C ALA A 486 45.86 23.88 -9.87
N ILE A 487 46.60 24.61 -9.03
CA ILE A 487 48.00 24.30 -8.71
C ILE A 487 48.12 24.07 -7.21
N GLU A 488 48.65 22.90 -6.86
CA GLU A 488 49.12 22.58 -5.52
C GLU A 488 50.64 22.41 -5.54
N THR A 489 51.25 22.57 -4.38
CA THR A 489 52.64 22.16 -4.18
C THR A 489 52.71 21.20 -3.01
N THR A 490 53.57 20.20 -3.11
CA THR A 490 53.86 19.21 -2.07
C THR A 490 55.35 19.14 -1.83
N ALA A 491 55.77 18.48 -0.75
CA ALA A 491 57.17 18.30 -0.45
C ALA A 491 57.43 17.03 0.37
#